data_AF-A0A1V5UYY7-F1
#
_entry.id   AF-A0A1V5UYY7-F1
#
_cell.length_a   1.000
_cell.length_b   1.000
_cell.length_c   1.000
_cell.angle_alpha   90.00
_cell.angle_beta   90.00
_cell.angle_gamma   90.00
#
_symmetry.space_group_name_H-M   'P 1'
#
loop_
_entity.id
_entity.type
_entity.pdbx_description
1 polymer ?
#
loop_
_entity_poly.entity_id
_entity_poly.type
_entity_poly.pdbx_seq_one_letter_code
_entity_poly.pdbx_strand_id
1 'polypeptide(L)'
;MRYWRLAFLLAAGILPVLAGNTDGIGELKKLDDPALCREAMNGKDPVLRRAAFRRLLENPAIFRETVLAGMSDPDPLIRRRSLYEYGSRYGDAALPEMEKMAADSDPQVIALLIAFSRHLKQKENSVRLLKWIADRGSTPEFRRQASKLVNFTFYRENKRLKDNPTFDHEIIKVKSIPLPLEGWSFRADPMGNGHEKDFFKADFDDSKWKKLKIGAWEQQGYPGYDGIAWYRLRFRMPEKIDSEAVELAFGAVDESAWVWLNGIYVGQHDIGPNGWNRPFALDVTREIRWNAENLLVVRVEDTTAAGGIWKPVAVDVLK
;
A
#
# COMPACT_ATOMS: atom_id res chain seq x y z
N MET A 1 6.55 -13.36 7.94
CA MET A 1 5.09 -13.61 8.11
C MET A 1 4.52 -13.30 9.50
N ARG A 2 5.31 -13.01 10.56
CA ARG A 2 4.78 -12.74 11.92
C ARG A 2 4.50 -11.26 12.29
N TYR A 3 4.97 -10.29 11.50
CA TYR A 3 4.92 -8.86 11.87
C TYR A 3 3.64 -8.10 11.45
N TRP A 4 2.81 -8.66 10.57
CA TRP A 4 1.55 -8.02 10.12
C TRP A 4 0.46 -7.96 11.20
N ARG A 5 0.55 -8.82 12.24
CA ARG A 5 -0.46 -8.89 13.30
C ARG A 5 -0.43 -7.69 14.25
N LEU A 6 0.72 -7.06 14.48
CA LEU A 6 0.86 -6.00 15.50
C LEU A 6 0.54 -4.59 14.97
N ALA A 7 0.91 -4.27 13.73
CA ALA A 7 0.74 -2.90 13.20
C ALA A 7 -0.74 -2.52 13.00
N PHE A 8 -1.60 -3.47 12.65
CA PHE A 8 -3.04 -3.25 12.48
C PHE A 8 -3.80 -3.15 13.83
N LEU A 9 -3.23 -3.72 14.90
CA LEU A 9 -3.83 -3.68 16.25
C LEU A 9 -3.58 -2.34 16.96
N LEU A 10 -2.48 -1.65 16.65
CA LEU A 10 -2.13 -0.37 17.30
C LEU A 10 -2.92 0.83 16.77
N ALA A 11 -3.42 0.79 15.54
CA ALA A 11 -4.26 1.85 14.96
C ALA A 11 -5.75 1.75 15.34
N ALA A 12 -6.17 0.68 16.05
CA ALA A 12 -7.57 0.39 16.35
C ALA A 12 -8.04 0.77 17.77
N GLY A 13 -7.23 1.49 18.55
CA GLY A 13 -7.66 2.04 19.85
C GLY A 13 -8.22 1.00 20.82
N ILE A 14 -7.53 -0.14 21.01
CA ILE A 14 -7.97 -1.19 21.93
C ILE A 14 -7.13 -1.14 23.21
N LEU A 15 -7.51 -0.27 24.13
CA LEU A 15 -7.34 -0.51 25.57
C LEU A 15 -8.74 -0.80 26.13
N PRO A 16 -8.99 -1.96 26.75
CA PRO A 16 -10.23 -2.13 27.49
C PRO A 16 -10.11 -1.36 28.80
N VAL A 17 -10.99 -0.37 28.98
CA VAL A 17 -11.44 0.07 30.30
C VAL A 17 -12.06 -1.15 30.98
N LEU A 18 -11.30 -1.83 31.84
CA LEU A 18 -11.84 -2.85 32.74
C LEU A 18 -12.22 -2.15 34.04
N ALA A 19 -13.46 -1.68 34.08
CA ALA A 19 -14.13 -1.39 35.34
C ALA A 19 -15.59 -1.87 35.23
N GLY A 20 -15.88 -3.00 35.87
CA GLY A 20 -17.23 -3.40 36.28
C GLY A 20 -17.95 -4.42 35.39
N ASN A 21 -17.63 -5.71 35.49
CA ASN A 21 -18.62 -6.79 35.69
C ASN A 21 -17.89 -8.13 35.93
N THR A 22 -18.10 -8.79 37.06
CA THR A 22 -17.45 -10.07 37.41
C THR A 22 -18.08 -11.28 36.68
N ASP A 23 -19.29 -11.13 36.15
CA ASP A 23 -20.03 -12.21 35.47
C ASP A 23 -19.46 -12.55 34.08
N GLY A 24 -18.89 -11.56 33.38
CA GLY A 24 -18.33 -11.75 32.04
C GLY A 24 -17.11 -12.66 32.00
N ILE A 25 -16.32 -12.72 33.08
CA ILE A 25 -15.13 -13.58 33.17
C ILE A 25 -15.53 -15.06 33.29
N GLY A 26 -16.64 -15.37 33.95
CA GLY A 26 -17.16 -16.73 34.10
C GLY A 26 -17.66 -17.30 32.77
N GLU A 27 -18.38 -16.49 32.00
CA GLU A 27 -18.89 -16.89 30.67
C GLU A 27 -17.78 -17.07 29.64
N LEU A 28 -16.72 -16.26 29.68
CA LEU A 28 -15.57 -16.41 28.79
C LEU A 28 -14.81 -17.74 28.98
N LYS A 29 -14.80 -18.28 30.21
CA LYS A 29 -14.16 -19.59 30.51
C LYS A 29 -14.91 -20.78 29.90
N LYS A 30 -16.20 -20.62 29.58
CA LYS A 30 -17.02 -21.69 28.97
C LYS A 30 -16.80 -21.85 27.46
N LEU A 31 -16.13 -20.90 26.82
CA LEU A 31 -15.92 -20.84 25.37
C LEU A 31 -14.80 -21.76 24.86
N ASP A 32 -14.34 -22.72 25.66
CA ASP A 32 -13.46 -23.80 25.16
C ASP A 32 -14.29 -24.92 24.47
N ASP A 33 -15.61 -24.95 24.66
CA ASP A 33 -16.54 -25.85 23.95
C ASP A 33 -17.11 -25.18 22.67
N PRO A 34 -16.92 -25.77 21.47
CA PRO A 34 -17.51 -25.27 20.23
C PRO A 34 -19.05 -25.14 20.25
N ALA A 35 -19.77 -25.99 20.99
CA ALA A 35 -21.23 -25.91 21.09
C ALA A 35 -21.67 -24.65 21.84
N LEU A 36 -21.01 -24.36 22.98
CA LEU A 36 -21.25 -23.14 23.76
C LEU A 36 -20.82 -21.89 23.00
N CYS A 37 -19.79 -21.99 22.16
CA CYS A 37 -19.44 -20.89 21.25
C CYS A 37 -20.55 -20.62 20.22
N ARG A 38 -21.16 -21.65 19.63
CA ARG A 38 -22.29 -21.47 18.69
C ARG A 38 -23.51 -20.85 19.38
N GLU A 39 -23.79 -21.23 20.62
CA GLU A 39 -24.84 -20.60 21.42
C GLU A 39 -24.53 -19.12 21.69
N ALA A 40 -23.31 -18.81 22.13
CA ALA A 40 -22.89 -17.44 22.41
C ALA A 40 -22.96 -16.54 21.16
N MET A 41 -22.73 -17.06 19.95
CA MET A 41 -22.88 -16.32 18.69
C MET A 41 -24.31 -15.83 18.44
N ASN A 42 -25.32 -16.55 18.95
CA ASN A 42 -26.74 -16.19 18.86
C ASN A 42 -27.19 -15.26 20.00
N GLY A 43 -26.31 -15.00 20.97
CA GLY A 43 -26.58 -14.10 22.10
C GLY A 43 -26.60 -12.62 21.70
N LYS A 44 -26.90 -11.76 22.67
CA LYS A 44 -26.93 -10.29 22.50
C LYS A 44 -25.65 -9.59 22.95
N ASP A 45 -24.82 -10.24 23.77
CA ASP A 45 -23.60 -9.64 24.30
C ASP A 45 -22.51 -9.60 23.21
N PRO A 46 -22.14 -8.41 22.69
CA PRO A 46 -21.15 -8.31 21.63
C PRO A 46 -19.76 -8.80 22.07
N VAL A 47 -19.40 -8.71 23.35
CA VAL A 47 -18.10 -9.16 23.86
C VAL A 47 -18.02 -10.69 23.81
N LEU A 48 -19.05 -11.37 24.32
CA LEU A 48 -19.13 -12.83 24.29
C LEU A 48 -19.24 -13.36 22.86
N ARG A 49 -20.05 -12.74 21.99
CA ARG A 49 -20.12 -13.09 20.56
C ARG A 49 -18.76 -13.02 19.88
N ARG A 50 -18.04 -11.90 20.04
CA ARG A 50 -16.69 -11.72 19.46
C ARG A 50 -15.67 -12.70 20.03
N ALA A 51 -15.76 -13.05 21.32
CA ALA A 51 -14.90 -14.05 21.92
C ALA A 51 -15.19 -15.45 21.36
N ALA A 52 -16.45 -15.86 21.32
CA ALA A 52 -16.91 -17.12 20.76
C ALA A 52 -16.51 -17.27 19.28
N PHE A 53 -16.71 -16.21 18.49
CA PHE A 53 -16.29 -16.17 17.10
C PHE A 53 -14.80 -16.48 16.95
N ARG A 54 -13.94 -15.82 17.73
CA ARG A 54 -12.48 -16.06 17.69
C ARG A 54 -12.12 -17.50 18.02
N ARG A 55 -12.81 -18.13 18.98
CA ARG A 55 -12.59 -19.54 19.34
C ARG A 55 -13.04 -20.48 18.23
N LEU A 56 -14.20 -20.24 17.61
CA LEU A 56 -14.66 -21.05 16.47
C LEU A 56 -13.70 -21.01 15.28
N LEU A 57 -12.99 -19.89 15.07
CA LEU A 57 -11.97 -19.77 14.02
C LEU A 57 -10.71 -20.62 14.28
N GLU A 58 -10.46 -21.04 15.52
CA GLU A 58 -9.31 -21.90 15.84
C GLU A 58 -9.51 -23.33 15.35
N ASN A 59 -10.76 -23.76 15.08
CA ASN A 59 -11.08 -25.09 14.59
C ASN A 59 -10.98 -25.17 13.05
N PRO A 60 -10.00 -25.90 12.48
CA PRO A 60 -9.82 -25.99 11.03
C PRO A 60 -10.99 -26.64 10.28
N ALA A 61 -11.72 -27.56 10.92
CA ALA A 61 -12.80 -28.32 10.28
C ALA A 61 -14.02 -27.44 9.95
N ILE A 62 -14.28 -26.43 10.78
CA ILE A 62 -15.42 -25.50 10.60
C ILE A 62 -14.98 -24.10 10.19
N PHE A 63 -13.67 -23.84 10.07
CA PHE A 63 -13.12 -22.50 9.81
C PHE A 63 -13.83 -21.81 8.64
N ARG A 64 -14.00 -22.50 7.51
CA ARG A 64 -14.60 -21.92 6.30
C ARG A 64 -16.07 -21.56 6.49
N GLU A 65 -16.84 -22.42 7.17
CA GLU A 65 -18.24 -22.13 7.52
C GLU A 65 -18.32 -20.90 8.43
N THR A 66 -17.49 -20.88 9.48
CA THR A 66 -17.44 -19.81 10.48
C THR A 66 -17.11 -18.45 9.86
N VAL A 67 -16.06 -18.34 9.04
CA VAL A 67 -15.70 -17.06 8.40
C VAL A 67 -16.76 -16.59 7.42
N LEU A 68 -17.36 -17.48 6.61
CA LEU A 68 -18.39 -17.09 5.65
C LEU A 68 -19.65 -16.58 6.35
N ALA A 69 -20.07 -17.23 7.45
CA ALA A 69 -21.18 -16.75 8.27
C ALA A 69 -20.86 -15.39 8.89
N GLY A 70 -19.63 -15.21 9.41
CA GLY A 70 -19.20 -13.97 10.03
C GLY A 70 -19.12 -12.78 9.08
N MET A 71 -18.98 -12.97 7.77
CA MET A 71 -18.98 -11.89 6.76
C MET A 71 -20.31 -11.16 6.63
N SER A 72 -21.42 -11.76 7.08
CA SER A 72 -22.75 -11.15 7.09
C SER A 72 -23.26 -10.86 8.50
N ASP A 73 -22.40 -10.95 9.52
CA ASP A 73 -22.78 -10.71 10.91
C ASP A 73 -23.22 -9.25 11.13
N PRO A 74 -24.26 -8.97 11.95
CA PRO A 74 -24.63 -7.59 12.28
C PRO A 74 -23.49 -6.79 12.94
N ASP A 75 -22.55 -7.45 13.63
CA ASP A 75 -21.42 -6.80 14.28
C ASP A 75 -20.26 -6.54 13.29
N PRO A 76 -19.93 -5.26 13.01
CA PRO A 76 -18.87 -4.93 12.05
C PRO A 76 -17.49 -5.45 12.46
N LEU A 77 -17.22 -5.67 13.75
CA LEU A 77 -15.94 -6.25 14.18
C LEU A 77 -15.81 -7.73 13.81
N ILE A 78 -16.93 -8.47 13.79
CA ILE A 78 -16.98 -9.86 13.33
C ILE A 78 -16.83 -9.91 11.81
N ARG A 79 -17.53 -9.04 11.06
CA ARG A 79 -17.37 -8.93 9.59
C ARG A 79 -15.94 -8.62 9.18
N ARG A 80 -15.33 -7.60 9.81
CA ARG A 80 -13.95 -7.20 9.56
C ARG A 80 -12.95 -8.33 9.85
N ARG A 81 -13.13 -9.06 10.96
CA ARG A 81 -12.26 -10.20 11.29
C ARG A 81 -12.43 -11.34 10.29
N SER A 82 -13.66 -11.61 9.87
CA SER A 82 -13.98 -12.64 8.87
C SER A 82 -13.31 -12.34 7.52
N LEU A 83 -13.45 -11.10 7.05
CA LEU A 83 -12.78 -10.62 5.84
C LEU A 83 -11.26 -10.78 5.94
N TYR A 84 -10.66 -10.38 7.07
CA TYR A 84 -9.23 -10.52 7.28
C TYR A 84 -8.75 -11.97 7.21
N GLU A 85 -9.40 -12.88 7.95
CA GLU A 85 -9.01 -14.29 8.02
C GLU A 85 -9.20 -15.01 6.68
N TYR A 86 -10.33 -14.76 6.00
CA TYR A 86 -10.62 -15.37 4.71
C TYR A 86 -9.72 -14.82 3.61
N GLY A 87 -9.62 -13.50 3.50
CA GLY A 87 -8.79 -12.83 2.49
C GLY A 87 -7.31 -13.18 2.61
N SER A 88 -6.78 -13.20 3.84
CA SER A 88 -5.37 -13.55 4.07
C SER A 88 -5.06 -15.01 3.74
N ARG A 89 -6.03 -15.92 3.91
CA ARG A 89 -5.84 -17.35 3.65
C ARG A 89 -5.98 -17.71 2.18
N TYR A 90 -6.92 -17.10 1.47
CA TYR A 90 -7.32 -17.53 0.13
C TYR A 90 -6.91 -16.55 -0.99
N GLY A 91 -6.47 -15.33 -0.67
CA GLY A 91 -6.00 -14.35 -1.66
C GLY A 91 -7.02 -14.11 -2.77
N ASP A 92 -6.62 -14.27 -4.03
CA ASP A 92 -7.49 -14.16 -5.20
C ASP A 92 -8.76 -15.03 -5.14
N ALA A 93 -8.69 -16.22 -4.53
CA ALA A 93 -9.85 -17.10 -4.40
C ALA A 93 -10.92 -16.55 -3.43
N ALA A 94 -10.58 -15.54 -2.61
CA ALA A 94 -11.53 -14.86 -1.74
C ALA A 94 -12.38 -13.79 -2.45
N LEU A 95 -12.04 -13.42 -3.69
CA LEU A 95 -12.65 -12.30 -4.40
C LEU A 95 -14.19 -12.34 -4.44
N PRO A 96 -14.86 -13.47 -4.75
CA PRO A 96 -16.32 -13.50 -4.82
C PRO A 96 -17.01 -13.10 -3.51
N GLU A 97 -16.38 -13.39 -2.37
CA GLU A 97 -16.92 -13.01 -1.05
C GLU A 97 -16.58 -11.57 -0.70
N MET A 98 -15.38 -11.09 -1.07
CA MET A 98 -14.99 -9.68 -0.95
C MET A 98 -15.93 -8.74 -1.72
N GLU A 99 -16.38 -9.14 -2.91
CA GLU A 99 -17.31 -8.37 -3.74
C GLU A 99 -18.67 -8.17 -3.07
N LYS A 100 -19.18 -9.19 -2.37
CA LYS A 100 -20.44 -9.08 -1.62
C LYS A 100 -20.35 -8.05 -0.50
N MET A 101 -19.15 -7.85 0.05
CA MET A 101 -18.87 -6.88 1.11
C MET A 101 -18.56 -5.47 0.57
N ALA A 102 -18.49 -5.26 -0.74
CA ALA A 102 -18.11 -3.96 -1.32
C ALA A 102 -19.09 -2.81 -1.00
N ALA A 103 -20.32 -3.14 -0.60
CA ALA A 103 -21.35 -2.19 -0.16
C ALA A 103 -21.52 -2.12 1.38
N ASP A 104 -20.61 -2.73 2.16
CA ASP A 104 -20.69 -2.71 3.62
C ASP A 104 -20.83 -1.27 4.14
N SER A 105 -21.69 -1.10 5.15
CA SER A 105 -21.94 0.20 5.76
C SER A 105 -20.81 0.65 6.68
N ASP A 106 -19.95 -0.27 7.13
CA ASP A 106 -18.83 0.03 8.03
C ASP A 106 -17.58 0.50 7.25
N PRO A 107 -17.11 1.74 7.49
CA PRO A 107 -15.92 2.31 6.86
C PRO A 107 -14.66 1.42 6.95
N GLN A 108 -14.47 0.70 8.06
CA GLN A 108 -13.27 -0.08 8.30
C GLN A 108 -13.28 -1.41 7.53
N VAL A 109 -14.47 -1.96 7.26
CA VAL A 109 -14.63 -3.10 6.34
C VAL A 109 -14.24 -2.67 4.92
N ILE A 110 -14.75 -1.52 4.45
CA ILE A 110 -14.40 -1.00 3.11
C ILE A 110 -12.91 -0.68 2.99
N ALA A 111 -12.31 -0.03 3.99
CA ALA A 111 -10.88 0.24 4.02
C ALA A 111 -10.04 -1.06 3.92
N LEU A 112 -10.49 -2.13 4.59
CA LEU A 112 -9.84 -3.44 4.52
C LEU A 112 -9.99 -4.09 3.13
N LEU A 113 -11.14 -3.95 2.46
CA LEU A 113 -11.29 -4.42 1.06
C LEU A 113 -10.35 -3.68 0.10
N ILE A 114 -10.22 -2.36 0.25
CA ILE A 114 -9.26 -1.57 -0.54
C ILE A 114 -7.83 -2.05 -0.26
N ALA A 115 -7.48 -2.33 1.01
CA ALA A 115 -6.17 -2.89 1.33
C ALA A 115 -5.94 -4.26 0.67
N PHE A 116 -6.93 -5.16 0.72
CA PHE A 116 -6.83 -6.46 0.06
C PHE A 116 -6.67 -6.35 -1.46
N SER A 117 -7.31 -5.37 -2.11
CA SER A 117 -7.16 -5.16 -3.55
C SER A 117 -5.70 -4.98 -3.97
N ARG A 118 -4.85 -4.38 -3.12
CA ARG A 118 -3.41 -4.20 -3.37
C ARG A 118 -2.59 -5.47 -3.21
N HIS A 119 -3.15 -6.50 -2.59
CA HIS A 119 -2.47 -7.76 -2.26
C HIS A 119 -2.96 -8.97 -3.08
N LEU A 120 -3.99 -8.80 -3.90
CA LEU A 120 -4.39 -9.82 -4.87
C LEU A 120 -3.27 -10.02 -5.89
N LYS A 121 -2.98 -11.29 -6.24
CA LYS A 121 -1.86 -11.61 -7.14
C LYS A 121 -2.19 -11.24 -8.58
N GLN A 122 -3.44 -11.41 -9.00
CA GLN A 122 -3.88 -11.06 -10.35
C GLN A 122 -4.37 -9.62 -10.36
N LYS A 123 -3.77 -8.77 -11.21
CA LYS A 123 -4.11 -7.35 -11.29
C LYS A 123 -5.56 -7.14 -11.73
N GLU A 124 -6.10 -8.04 -12.55
CA GLU A 124 -7.50 -8.04 -12.99
C GLU A 124 -8.45 -8.14 -11.81
N ASN A 125 -8.10 -8.96 -10.80
CA ASN A 125 -8.88 -9.12 -9.58
C ASN A 125 -8.79 -7.86 -8.69
N SER A 126 -7.62 -7.23 -8.59
CA SER A 126 -7.45 -5.94 -7.91
C SER A 126 -8.37 -4.87 -8.52
N VAL A 127 -8.32 -4.71 -9.84
CA VAL A 127 -9.13 -3.73 -10.58
C VAL A 127 -10.62 -4.05 -10.44
N ARG A 128 -10.99 -5.32 -10.53
CA ARG A 128 -12.37 -5.78 -10.38
C ARG A 128 -12.92 -5.44 -8.99
N LEU A 129 -12.19 -5.76 -7.91
CA LEU A 129 -12.61 -5.42 -6.55
C LEU A 129 -12.76 -3.90 -6.37
N LEU A 130 -11.80 -3.12 -6.87
CA LEU A 130 -11.85 -1.66 -6.79
C LEU A 130 -13.04 -1.07 -7.56
N LYS A 131 -13.40 -1.61 -8.72
CA LYS A 131 -14.62 -1.21 -9.45
C LYS A 131 -15.88 -1.48 -8.64
N TRP A 132 -15.97 -2.66 -8.01
CA TRP A 132 -17.09 -2.98 -7.13
C TRP A 132 -17.24 -1.99 -5.97
N ILE A 133 -16.13 -1.61 -5.33
CA ILE A 133 -16.14 -0.61 -4.25
C ILE A 133 -16.51 0.77 -4.79
N ALA A 134 -15.96 1.17 -5.95
CA ALA A 134 -16.28 2.44 -6.60
C ALA A 134 -17.78 2.57 -6.94
N ASP A 135 -18.38 1.50 -7.46
CA ASP A 135 -19.76 1.50 -7.93
C ASP A 135 -20.77 1.37 -6.79
N ARG A 136 -20.45 0.58 -5.76
CA ARG A 136 -21.41 0.14 -4.73
C ARG A 136 -21.12 0.61 -3.31
N GLY A 137 -19.94 1.18 -3.08
CA GLY A 137 -19.49 1.58 -1.74
C GLY A 137 -20.43 2.59 -1.08
N SER A 138 -20.78 2.33 0.17
CA SER A 138 -21.70 3.18 0.94
C SER A 138 -21.11 4.55 1.30
N THR A 139 -19.77 4.68 1.30
CA THR A 139 -19.06 5.90 1.68
C THR A 139 -18.47 6.61 0.45
N PRO A 140 -18.85 7.88 0.16
CA PRO A 140 -18.33 8.63 -1.00
C PRO A 140 -16.81 8.74 -1.07
N GLU A 141 -16.14 8.87 0.06
CA GLU A 141 -14.68 8.98 0.18
C GLU A 141 -14.00 7.72 -0.37
N PHE A 142 -14.46 6.53 0.06
CA PHE A 142 -13.91 5.26 -0.40
C PHE A 142 -14.28 4.94 -1.84
N ARG A 143 -15.47 5.35 -2.31
CA ARG A 143 -15.80 5.25 -3.74
C ARG A 143 -14.81 6.03 -4.59
N ARG A 144 -14.57 7.30 -4.24
CA ARG A 144 -13.57 8.14 -4.92
C ARG A 144 -12.18 7.53 -4.86
N GLN A 145 -11.77 7.02 -3.69
CA GLN A 145 -10.48 6.37 -3.53
C GLN A 145 -10.37 5.14 -4.44
N ALA A 146 -11.38 4.27 -4.44
CA ALA A 146 -11.39 3.07 -5.26
C ALA A 146 -11.38 3.41 -6.76
N SER A 147 -12.19 4.38 -7.22
CA SER A 147 -12.17 4.84 -8.61
C SER A 147 -10.79 5.30 -9.07
N LYS A 148 -10.07 6.06 -8.22
CA LYS A 148 -8.69 6.48 -8.53
C LYS A 148 -7.74 5.29 -8.66
N LEU A 149 -7.90 4.27 -7.83
CA LEU A 149 -7.08 3.06 -7.86
C LEU A 149 -7.42 2.14 -9.06
N VAL A 150 -8.68 2.11 -9.52
CA VAL A 150 -9.09 1.39 -10.76
C VAL A 150 -8.28 1.90 -11.96
N ASN A 151 -8.14 3.22 -12.07
CA ASN A 151 -7.44 3.85 -13.20
C ASN A 151 -5.92 3.84 -13.04
N PHE A 152 -5.40 3.39 -11.90
CA PHE A 152 -3.97 3.26 -11.65
C PHE A 152 -3.45 1.89 -12.12
N THR A 153 -3.14 1.81 -13.41
CA THR A 153 -2.77 0.57 -14.11
C THR A 153 -1.28 0.22 -14.02
N PHE A 154 -0.46 1.04 -13.35
CA PHE A 154 0.97 0.82 -13.24
C PHE A 154 1.30 -0.33 -12.29
N TYR A 155 2.05 -1.31 -12.81
CA TYR A 155 2.58 -2.42 -12.02
C TYR A 155 3.87 -2.94 -12.67
N ARG A 156 4.87 -3.24 -11.83
CA ARG A 156 6.08 -3.95 -12.20
C ARG A 156 6.58 -4.66 -10.94
N GLU A 157 6.78 -5.96 -11.05
CA GLU A 157 7.57 -6.69 -10.06
C GLU A 157 9.04 -6.28 -10.27
N ASN A 158 9.57 -5.42 -9.39
CA ASN A 158 10.95 -4.96 -9.50
C ASN A 158 11.90 -6.06 -8.96
N LYS A 159 12.47 -6.86 -9.86
CA LYS A 159 13.45 -7.90 -9.53
C LYS A 159 14.85 -7.32 -9.66
N ARG A 160 15.48 -7.00 -8.53
CA ARG A 160 16.86 -6.54 -8.51
C ARG A 160 17.81 -7.71 -8.66
N LEU A 161 18.94 -7.50 -9.33
CA LEU A 161 19.94 -8.55 -9.55
C LEU A 161 20.43 -9.15 -8.23
N LYS A 162 20.71 -8.30 -7.23
CA LYS A 162 21.14 -8.72 -5.89
C LYS A 162 20.11 -9.53 -5.10
N ASP A 163 18.84 -9.48 -5.49
CA ASP A 163 17.77 -10.27 -4.86
C ASP A 163 17.55 -11.61 -5.58
N ASN A 164 18.27 -11.88 -6.69
CA ASN A 164 18.14 -13.12 -7.44
C ASN A 164 18.92 -14.26 -6.75
N PRO A 165 18.25 -15.30 -6.22
CA PRO A 165 18.93 -16.40 -5.51
C PRO A 165 19.77 -17.29 -6.43
N THR A 166 19.62 -17.20 -7.76
CA THR A 166 20.42 -17.98 -8.72
C THR A 166 21.73 -17.28 -9.08
N PHE A 167 21.98 -16.08 -8.56
CA PHE A 167 23.19 -15.35 -8.82
C PHE A 167 24.29 -15.82 -7.87
N ASP A 168 25.43 -16.25 -8.42
CA ASP A 168 26.44 -17.05 -7.72
C ASP A 168 27.70 -16.26 -7.32
N HIS A 169 27.70 -14.95 -7.52
CA HIS A 169 28.78 -14.05 -7.10
C HIS A 169 28.26 -12.80 -6.38
N GLU A 170 29.17 -12.15 -5.65
CA GLU A 170 28.87 -10.94 -4.89
C GLU A 170 28.59 -9.77 -5.82
N ILE A 171 27.42 -9.13 -5.65
CA ILE A 171 27.09 -7.87 -6.30
C ILE A 171 27.60 -6.71 -5.45
N ILE A 172 28.55 -5.96 -5.98
CA ILE A 172 29.13 -4.77 -5.35
C ILE A 172 28.71 -3.49 -6.08
N LYS A 173 28.62 -2.41 -5.32
CA LYS A 173 28.38 -1.07 -5.89
C LYS A 173 29.70 -0.48 -6.35
N VAL A 174 29.90 -0.42 -7.66
CA VAL A 174 31.13 0.13 -8.27
C VAL A 174 31.09 1.64 -8.44
N LYS A 175 29.90 2.23 -8.56
CA LYS A 175 29.72 3.68 -8.62
C LYS A 175 28.36 4.11 -8.10
N SER A 176 28.29 5.28 -7.48
CA SER A 176 27.04 5.97 -7.16
C SER A 176 27.08 7.35 -7.76
N ILE A 177 26.06 7.70 -8.55
CA ILE A 177 25.94 8.99 -9.23
C ILE A 177 24.79 9.74 -8.55
N PRO A 178 25.08 10.73 -7.67
CA PRO A 178 24.04 11.48 -6.98
C PRO A 178 23.23 12.31 -7.98
N LEU A 179 21.91 12.33 -7.82
CA LEU A 179 21.03 13.22 -8.57
C LEU A 179 20.98 14.61 -7.90
N PRO A 180 20.72 15.68 -8.67
CA PRO A 180 20.60 17.04 -8.15
C PRO A 180 19.61 17.15 -6.98
N LEU A 181 20.00 17.93 -5.96
CA LEU A 181 19.11 18.27 -4.85
C LEU A 181 18.05 19.30 -5.24
N GLU A 182 18.32 20.11 -6.28
CA GLU A 182 17.48 21.22 -6.73
C GLU A 182 17.06 21.05 -8.19
N GLY A 183 16.13 21.89 -8.67
CA GLY A 183 15.75 21.96 -10.08
C GLY A 183 14.66 20.95 -10.51
N TRP A 184 14.03 20.26 -9.55
CA TRP A 184 12.94 19.34 -9.81
C TRP A 184 11.68 20.11 -10.19
N SER A 185 11.08 19.83 -11.35
CA SER A 185 9.73 20.31 -11.66
C SER A 185 8.75 19.67 -10.70
N PHE A 186 7.91 20.46 -10.05
CA PHE A 186 6.98 20.04 -9.01
C PHE A 186 5.55 20.47 -9.31
N ARG A 187 4.61 19.57 -9.05
CA ARG A 187 3.18 19.84 -9.08
C ARG A 187 2.43 19.06 -8.02
N ALA A 188 1.77 19.78 -7.12
CA ALA A 188 0.73 19.22 -6.26
C ALA A 188 -0.46 18.74 -7.10
N ASP A 189 -1.03 17.61 -6.71
CA ASP A 189 -2.12 16.90 -7.38
C ASP A 189 -3.18 16.51 -6.34
N PRO A 190 -3.92 17.49 -5.78
CA PRO A 190 -4.93 17.23 -4.72
C PRO A 190 -6.05 16.30 -5.19
N MET A 191 -6.29 16.24 -6.51
CA MET A 191 -7.25 15.31 -7.10
C MET A 191 -6.67 13.91 -7.28
N GLY A 192 -5.35 13.73 -7.23
CA GLY A 192 -4.67 12.46 -7.42
C GLY A 192 -4.78 11.90 -8.84
N ASN A 193 -5.10 12.74 -9.83
CA ASN A 193 -5.39 12.34 -11.21
C ASN A 193 -4.31 12.76 -12.21
N GLY A 194 -3.11 13.11 -11.74
CA GLY A 194 -1.98 13.43 -12.60
C GLY A 194 -1.56 12.28 -13.54
N HIS A 195 -1.84 11.05 -13.14
CA HIS A 195 -1.62 9.87 -13.97
C HIS A 195 -2.60 9.81 -15.15
N GLU A 196 -3.85 10.25 -14.99
CA GLU A 196 -4.83 10.37 -16.08
C GLU A 196 -4.50 11.54 -17.02
N LYS A 197 -3.69 12.49 -16.54
CA LYS A 197 -3.18 13.65 -17.28
C LYS A 197 -1.79 13.42 -17.87
N ASP A 198 -1.32 12.18 -17.88
CA ASP A 198 -0.06 11.78 -18.49
C ASP A 198 1.20 12.47 -17.92
N PHE A 199 1.19 12.89 -16.66
CA PHE A 199 2.35 13.57 -16.03
C PHE A 199 3.63 12.73 -16.03
N PHE A 200 3.52 11.40 -16.21
CA PHE A 200 4.63 10.46 -16.29
C PHE A 200 5.27 10.38 -17.69
N LYS A 201 4.61 10.86 -18.75
CA LYS A 201 5.13 10.73 -20.11
C LYS A 201 6.38 11.58 -20.34
N ALA A 202 7.25 11.10 -21.23
CA ALA A 202 8.54 11.73 -21.53
C ALA A 202 8.40 13.09 -22.24
N ASP A 203 7.36 13.24 -23.04
CA ASP A 203 7.01 14.40 -23.85
C ASP A 203 6.03 15.37 -23.17
N PHE A 204 5.58 15.07 -21.95
CA PHE A 204 4.73 15.97 -21.17
C PHE A 204 5.44 17.31 -20.92
N ASP A 205 4.77 18.42 -21.26
CA ASP A 205 5.23 19.78 -21.02
C ASP A 205 5.03 20.20 -19.55
N ASP A 206 6.13 20.22 -18.80
CA ASP A 206 6.20 20.67 -17.41
C ASP A 206 6.78 22.08 -17.26
N SER A 207 6.88 22.87 -18.34
CA SER A 207 7.45 24.23 -18.31
C SER A 207 6.75 25.18 -17.33
N LYS A 208 5.47 24.92 -17.02
CA LYS A 208 4.66 25.70 -16.06
C LYS A 208 4.74 25.21 -14.61
N TRP A 209 5.46 24.11 -14.35
CA TRP A 209 5.58 23.56 -13.01
C TRP A 209 6.60 24.37 -12.20
N LYS A 210 6.36 24.50 -10.89
CA LYS A 210 7.33 25.18 -10.02
C LYS A 210 8.60 24.34 -9.91
N LYS A 211 9.73 24.99 -9.72
CA LYS A 211 10.99 24.28 -9.41
C LYS A 211 11.16 24.20 -7.90
N LEU A 212 11.34 22.99 -7.38
CA LEU A 212 11.63 22.75 -5.96
C LEU A 212 12.98 22.05 -5.79
N LYS A 213 13.46 22.09 -4.55
CA LYS A 213 14.47 21.15 -4.06
C LYS A 213 13.81 19.93 -3.43
N ILE A 214 14.56 18.83 -3.35
CA ILE A 214 14.18 17.69 -2.52
C ILE A 214 14.10 18.14 -1.05
N GLY A 215 13.21 17.53 -0.27
CA GLY A 215 12.82 17.98 1.08
C GLY A 215 11.30 18.13 1.22
N ALA A 216 10.88 18.55 2.42
CA ALA A 216 9.49 18.83 2.75
C ALA A 216 8.90 19.90 1.80
N TRP A 217 7.81 19.60 1.10
CA TRP A 217 7.17 20.59 0.22
C TRP A 217 6.46 21.70 1.01
N GLU A 218 6.13 21.47 2.29
CA GLU A 218 5.47 22.43 3.19
C GLU A 218 6.35 23.65 3.41
N GLN A 219 7.65 23.42 3.52
CA GLN A 219 8.67 24.46 3.67
C GLN A 219 8.97 25.18 2.34
N GLN A 220 8.34 24.74 1.24
CA GLN A 220 8.59 25.21 -0.12
C GLN A 220 7.33 25.77 -0.79
N GLY A 221 6.37 26.23 0.00
CA GLY A 221 5.18 26.93 -0.48
C GLY A 221 3.91 26.08 -0.59
N TYR A 222 3.88 24.93 0.08
CA TYR A 222 2.71 24.05 0.18
C TYR A 222 2.36 23.73 1.65
N PRO A 223 2.17 24.74 2.52
CA PRO A 223 1.99 24.51 3.96
C PRO A 223 0.73 23.69 4.26
N GLY A 224 0.88 22.64 5.07
CA GLY A 224 -0.21 21.76 5.48
C GLY A 224 -0.82 20.94 4.33
N TYR A 225 -0.06 20.73 3.25
CA TYR A 225 -0.54 19.95 2.12
C TYR A 225 -0.26 18.46 2.33
N ASP A 226 -1.28 17.72 2.73
CA ASP A 226 -1.26 16.25 2.69
C ASP A 226 -1.91 15.77 1.37
N GLY A 227 -1.26 14.88 0.63
CA GLY A 227 -1.81 14.33 -0.60
C GLY A 227 -0.78 13.86 -1.61
N ILE A 228 -1.11 13.99 -2.89
CA ILE A 228 -0.30 13.44 -3.99
C ILE A 228 0.44 14.58 -4.68
N ALA A 229 1.74 14.40 -4.92
CA ALA A 229 2.53 15.33 -5.71
C ALA A 229 3.37 14.62 -6.76
N TRP A 230 3.82 15.37 -7.75
CA TRP A 230 4.64 14.87 -8.84
C TRP A 230 5.94 15.66 -8.94
N TYR A 231 7.03 14.93 -9.11
CA TYR A 231 8.37 15.44 -9.35
C TYR A 231 8.87 14.97 -10.72
N ARG A 232 9.48 15.86 -11.49
CA ARG A 232 10.18 15.53 -12.74
C ARG A 232 11.59 16.11 -12.74
N LEU A 233 12.57 15.32 -13.16
CA LEU A 233 13.97 15.71 -13.24
C LEU A 233 14.62 15.15 -14.50
N ARG A 234 15.26 16.02 -15.27
CA ARG A 234 16.17 15.63 -16.36
C ARG A 234 17.59 15.55 -15.82
N PHE A 235 18.29 14.47 -16.11
CA PHE A 235 19.69 14.27 -15.72
C PHE A 235 20.45 13.51 -16.81
N ARG A 236 21.75 13.75 -16.94
CA ARG A 236 22.58 13.10 -17.96
C ARG A 236 23.44 12.02 -17.35
N MET A 237 23.39 10.81 -17.93
CA MET A 237 24.29 9.73 -17.55
C MET A 237 25.61 9.85 -18.32
N PRO A 238 26.74 9.46 -17.71
CA PRO A 238 28.05 9.43 -18.39
C PRO A 238 28.10 8.29 -19.41
N GLU A 239 29.26 8.12 -20.04
CA GLU A 239 29.56 6.91 -20.81
C GLU A 239 29.34 5.63 -19.98
N LYS A 240 28.96 4.54 -20.65
CA LYS A 240 28.66 3.27 -19.99
C LYS A 240 29.90 2.74 -19.29
N ILE A 241 29.73 2.44 -18.00
CA ILE A 241 30.75 1.77 -17.19
C ILE A 241 30.41 0.28 -17.19
N ASP A 242 31.44 -0.56 -17.12
CA ASP A 242 31.29 -1.99 -16.96
C ASP A 242 30.42 -2.31 -15.73
N SER A 243 29.28 -2.96 -15.98
CA SER A 243 28.20 -3.12 -15.01
C SER A 243 27.24 -4.22 -15.44
N GLU A 244 26.68 -4.89 -14.44
CA GLU A 244 25.69 -5.95 -14.60
C GLU A 244 24.28 -5.47 -14.25
N ALA A 245 24.18 -4.49 -13.35
CA ALA A 245 22.91 -3.86 -13.01
C ALA A 245 23.06 -2.36 -12.73
N VAL A 246 21.94 -1.65 -12.87
CA VAL A 246 21.80 -0.24 -12.53
C VAL A 246 20.52 -0.05 -11.74
N GLU A 247 20.61 0.59 -10.58
CA GLU A 247 19.48 0.84 -9.69
C GLU A 247 19.27 2.34 -9.47
N LEU A 248 18.01 2.79 -9.45
CA LEU A 248 17.64 4.07 -8.83
C LEU A 248 17.51 3.86 -7.32
N ALA A 249 18.43 4.44 -6.56
CA ALA A 249 18.47 4.35 -5.10
C ALA A 249 17.87 5.61 -4.46
N PHE A 250 16.79 5.45 -3.72
CA PHE A 250 16.15 6.51 -2.96
C PHE A 250 16.52 6.36 -1.48
N GLY A 251 17.04 7.43 -0.87
CA GLY A 251 17.30 7.45 0.56
C GLY A 251 16.01 7.31 1.37
N ALA A 252 14.94 7.98 0.94
CA ALA A 252 13.58 7.91 1.47
C ALA A 252 12.66 8.84 0.67
N VAL A 253 11.37 8.50 0.65
CA VAL A 253 10.27 9.36 0.17
C VAL A 253 9.20 9.33 1.26
N ASP A 254 8.66 10.48 1.60
CA ASP A 254 7.58 10.65 2.57
C ASP A 254 6.23 10.72 1.83
N GLU A 255 5.39 9.68 1.80
CA GLU A 255 5.52 8.34 2.42
C GLU A 255 5.66 7.22 1.37
N SER A 256 4.96 7.36 0.25
CA SER A 256 4.89 6.36 -0.81
C SER A 256 5.31 6.94 -2.15
N ALA A 257 5.96 6.12 -2.99
CA ALA A 257 6.53 6.53 -4.27
C ALA A 257 6.15 5.60 -5.41
N TRP A 258 5.86 6.16 -6.57
CA TRP A 258 5.73 5.46 -7.86
C TRP A 258 6.67 6.13 -8.85
N VAL A 259 7.47 5.34 -9.56
CA VAL A 259 8.62 5.86 -10.28
C VAL A 259 8.57 5.45 -11.76
N TRP A 260 8.84 6.41 -12.63
CA TRP A 260 9.03 6.22 -14.05
C TRP A 260 10.41 6.73 -14.47
N LEU A 261 11.06 6.01 -15.37
CA LEU A 261 12.28 6.44 -16.04
C LEU A 261 12.02 6.45 -17.54
N ASN A 262 12.28 7.59 -18.19
CA ASN A 262 12.08 7.78 -19.63
C ASN A 262 10.64 7.43 -20.10
N GLY A 263 9.64 7.68 -19.24
CA GLY A 263 8.23 7.35 -19.50
C GLY A 263 7.83 5.91 -19.18
N ILE A 264 8.79 5.05 -18.82
CA ILE A 264 8.56 3.63 -18.48
C ILE A 264 8.41 3.50 -16.98
N TYR A 265 7.36 2.82 -16.52
CA TYR A 265 7.17 2.53 -15.10
C TYR A 265 8.20 1.52 -14.59
N VAL A 266 8.98 1.90 -13.58
CA VAL A 266 10.08 1.07 -13.06
C VAL A 266 9.79 0.45 -11.69
N GLY A 267 8.75 0.92 -11.00
CA GLY A 267 8.26 0.31 -9.77
C GLY A 267 7.75 1.32 -8.75
N GLN A 268 7.55 0.84 -7.53
CA GLN A 268 7.00 1.61 -6.42
C GLN A 268 7.63 1.25 -5.07
N HIS A 269 7.51 2.17 -4.14
CA HIS A 269 7.63 1.96 -2.71
C HIS A 269 6.33 2.42 -2.06
N ASP A 270 5.36 1.51 -1.94
CA ASP A 270 4.05 1.76 -1.34
C ASP A 270 3.84 0.73 -0.22
N ILE A 271 4.39 1.06 0.95
CA ILE A 271 4.32 0.22 2.16
C ILE A 271 3.54 0.90 3.28
N GLY A 272 2.74 1.92 2.93
CA GLY A 272 1.94 2.73 3.84
C GLY A 272 2.78 3.71 4.68
N PRO A 273 2.18 4.28 5.75
CA PRO A 273 2.76 5.41 6.47
C PRO A 273 4.15 5.17 7.04
N ASN A 274 4.50 3.93 7.39
CA ASN A 274 5.84 3.60 7.91
C ASN A 274 6.95 3.61 6.84
N GLY A 275 6.61 3.91 5.57
CA GLY A 275 7.55 4.05 4.46
C GLY A 275 8.39 5.33 4.50
N TRP A 276 7.93 6.35 5.23
CA TRP A 276 8.46 7.71 5.20
C TRP A 276 9.98 7.83 5.33
N ASN A 277 10.63 6.97 6.13
CA ASN A 277 12.08 6.98 6.36
C ASN A 277 12.79 5.71 5.87
N ARG A 278 12.19 4.97 4.93
CA ARG A 278 12.73 3.71 4.45
C ARG A 278 13.43 3.89 3.10
N PRO A 279 14.71 3.50 3.00
CA PRO A 279 15.37 3.49 1.70
C PRO A 279 14.80 2.37 0.84
N PHE A 280 14.78 2.60 -0.46
CA PHE A 280 14.43 1.59 -1.45
C PHE A 280 15.24 1.79 -2.73
N ALA A 281 15.34 0.75 -3.53
CA ALA A 281 16.01 0.79 -4.82
C ALA A 281 15.18 0.07 -5.86
N LEU A 282 15.23 0.55 -7.10
CA LEU A 282 14.51 -0.01 -8.24
C LEU A 282 15.51 -0.34 -9.35
N ASP A 283 15.53 -1.58 -9.82
CA ASP A 283 16.27 -1.95 -11.03
C ASP A 283 15.76 -1.16 -12.23
N VAL A 284 16.69 -0.52 -12.93
CA VAL A 284 16.47 0.26 -14.16
C VAL A 284 17.48 -0.09 -15.26
N THR A 285 18.11 -1.27 -15.14
CA THR A 285 19.21 -1.71 -16.01
C THR A 285 18.86 -1.63 -17.49
N ARG A 286 17.59 -1.88 -17.85
CA ARG A 286 17.11 -1.87 -19.24
C ARG A 286 16.64 -0.50 -19.70
N GLU A 287 16.26 0.37 -18.78
CA GLU A 287 15.59 1.64 -19.06
C GLU A 287 16.55 2.84 -19.05
N ILE A 288 17.68 2.72 -18.34
CA ILE A 288 18.70 3.77 -18.24
C ILE A 288 19.42 3.97 -19.58
N ARG A 289 19.56 5.22 -20.02
CA ARG A 289 20.24 5.59 -21.25
C ARG A 289 21.62 6.14 -20.92
N TRP A 290 22.67 5.40 -21.25
CA TRP A 290 24.06 5.85 -21.09
C TRP A 290 24.43 6.90 -22.13
N ASN A 291 25.38 7.77 -21.78
CA ASN A 291 25.84 8.91 -22.59
C ASN A 291 24.71 9.84 -23.08
N ALA A 292 23.58 9.85 -22.39
CA ALA A 292 22.35 10.49 -22.84
C ALA A 292 21.58 11.11 -21.67
N GLU A 293 20.68 12.03 -22.01
CA GLU A 293 19.70 12.56 -21.05
C GLU A 293 18.66 11.48 -20.71
N ASN A 294 18.30 11.43 -19.43
CA ASN A 294 17.24 10.62 -18.86
C ASN A 294 16.23 11.53 -18.17
N LEU A 295 14.97 11.13 -18.18
CA LEU A 295 13.90 11.77 -17.43
C LEU A 295 13.45 10.85 -16.31
N LEU A 296 13.61 11.29 -15.06
CA LEU A 296 13.02 10.66 -13.89
C LEU A 296 11.72 11.36 -13.53
N VAL A 297 10.65 10.59 -13.33
CA VAL A 297 9.37 11.07 -12.82
C VAL A 297 9.01 10.28 -11.57
N VAL A 298 8.60 10.98 -10.51
CA VAL A 298 8.21 10.38 -9.24
C VAL A 298 6.87 10.96 -8.82
N ARG A 299 5.88 10.09 -8.64
CA ARG A 299 4.63 10.42 -7.93
C ARG A 299 4.85 10.07 -6.47
N VAL A 300 4.58 11.02 -5.59
CA VAL A 300 4.67 10.89 -4.15
C VAL A 300 3.28 10.98 -3.56
N GLU A 301 2.96 10.12 -2.60
CA GLU A 301 1.78 10.25 -1.74
C GLU A 301 2.25 10.40 -0.30
N ASP A 302 1.81 11.47 0.33
CA ASP A 302 1.93 11.72 1.76
C ASP A 302 0.51 11.76 2.36
N THR A 303 0.35 11.15 3.53
CA THR A 303 -0.94 11.07 4.21
C THR A 303 -1.04 12.02 5.40
N THR A 304 0.08 12.51 5.94
CA THR A 304 0.08 13.44 7.06
C THR A 304 1.45 14.11 7.24
N ALA A 305 1.39 15.35 7.74
CA ALA A 305 2.53 16.10 8.28
C ALA A 305 3.48 16.70 7.23
N ALA A 306 4.54 15.99 6.83
CA ALA A 306 5.56 16.55 5.94
C ALA A 306 5.82 15.61 4.78
N GLY A 307 5.49 16.02 3.57
CA GLY A 307 5.63 15.18 2.39
C GLY A 307 6.81 15.54 1.48
N GLY A 308 7.23 14.57 0.67
CA GLY A 308 8.17 14.78 -0.43
C GLY A 308 9.32 13.78 -0.52
N ILE A 309 10.14 13.94 -1.55
CA ILE A 309 11.41 13.21 -1.65
C ILE A 309 12.36 13.86 -0.63
N TRP A 310 12.42 13.40 0.61
CA TRP A 310 13.14 14.15 1.66
C TRP A 310 14.60 13.73 1.86
N LYS A 311 15.04 12.62 1.25
CA LYS A 311 16.44 12.20 1.23
C LYS A 311 17.00 12.08 -0.19
N PRO A 312 18.33 12.11 -0.35
CA PRO A 312 18.98 12.04 -1.66
C PRO A 312 18.57 10.84 -2.51
N VAL A 313 18.58 11.06 -3.82
CA VAL A 313 18.39 10.03 -4.85
C VAL A 313 19.70 9.88 -5.62
N ALA A 314 20.06 8.65 -5.97
CA ALA A 314 21.25 8.35 -6.77
C ALA A 314 20.97 7.27 -7.81
N VAL A 315 21.82 7.22 -8.84
CA VAL A 315 21.93 6.07 -9.74
C VAL A 315 23.12 5.24 -9.28
N ASP A 316 22.84 4.05 -8.76
CA ASP A 316 23.85 3.08 -8.34
C ASP A 316 24.16 2.13 -9.48
N VAL A 317 25.44 1.97 -9.79
CA VAL A 317 25.97 1.07 -10.82
C VAL A 317 26.60 -0.12 -10.09
N LEU A 318 26.17 -1.32 -10.48
CA LEU A 318 26.48 -2.57 -9.80
C LEU A 318 27.22 -3.52 -10.75
N LYS A 319 28.12 -4.31 -10.18
CA LYS A 319 28.88 -5.36 -10.85
C LYS A 319 29.10 -6.52 -9.87
#